data_AF-A0A927CRQ9-F1
#
_entry.id   AF-A0A927CRQ9-F1
#
_cell.length_a   1.000
_cell.length_b   1.000
_cell.length_c   1.000
_cell.angle_alpha   90.00
_cell.angle_beta   90.00
_cell.angle_gamma   90.00
#
_symmetry.space_group_name_H-M   'P 1'
#
loop_
_entity.id
_entity.type
_entity.pdbx_description
1 polymer ?
#
loop_
_entity_poly.entity_id
_entity_poly.type
_entity_poly.pdbx_seq_one_letter_code
_entity_poly.pdbx_strand_id
1 'polypeptide(L)' 'AVTNGVPVPAFASALAYFDSYRTERLPANLLQAQRDYFGAHTFKRVDKEGTFHFNWMENNVTV' A
#
# COMPACT_ATOMS: atom_id res chain seq x y z
N ALA A 1 -3.35 -20.45 -18.09
CA ALA A 1 -4.67 -19.78 -17.98
C ALA A 1 -4.57 -18.32 -18.42
N VAL A 2 -3.82 -17.48 -17.71
CA VAL A 2 -3.66 -16.04 -18.02
C VAL A 2 -3.12 -15.78 -19.44
N THR A 3 -2.02 -16.42 -19.83
CA THR A 3 -1.42 -16.27 -21.17
C THR A 3 -2.32 -16.73 -22.32
N ASN A 4 -3.28 -17.61 -22.03
CA ASN A 4 -4.23 -18.16 -23.01
C ASN A 4 -5.62 -17.49 -22.93
N GLY A 5 -5.77 -16.42 -22.15
CA GLY A 5 -7.05 -15.70 -22.01
C GLY A 5 -8.18 -16.48 -21.32
N VAL A 6 -7.85 -17.55 -20.58
CA VAL A 6 -8.86 -18.36 -19.88
C VAL A 6 -9.21 -17.70 -18.53
N PRO A 7 -10.48 -17.34 -18.29
CA PRO A 7 -10.88 -16.71 -17.02
C PRO A 7 -10.78 -17.70 -15.87
N VAL A 8 -10.02 -17.34 -14.84
CA VAL A 8 -9.80 -18.16 -13.64
C VAL A 8 -9.93 -17.35 -12.34
N PRO A 9 -11.06 -16.64 -12.13
CA PRO A 9 -11.18 -15.66 -11.04
C PRO A 9 -10.95 -16.26 -9.65
N ALA A 10 -11.50 -17.45 -9.38
CA ALA A 10 -11.36 -18.11 -8.08
C ALA A 10 -9.93 -18.61 -7.81
N PHE A 11 -9.26 -19.17 -8.81
CA PHE A 11 -7.86 -19.61 -8.66
C PHE A 11 -6.91 -18.41 -8.51
N ALA A 12 -7.13 -17.35 -9.29
CA ALA A 12 -6.33 -16.13 -9.19
C ALA A 12 -6.50 -15.46 -7.82
N SER A 13 -7.73 -15.36 -7.31
CA SER A 13 -7.97 -14.75 -5.99
C SER A 13 -7.44 -15.61 -4.84
N ALA A 14 -7.57 -16.94 -4.91
CA ALA A 14 -7.02 -17.84 -3.91
C ALA A 14 -5.49 -17.71 -3.79
N LEU A 15 -4.79 -17.65 -4.93
CA LEU A 15 -3.34 -17.45 -4.95
C LEU A 15 -2.96 -16.05 -4.44
N ALA A 16 -3.65 -15.00 -4.91
CA ALA A 16 -3.38 -13.63 -4.46
C ALA A 16 -3.60 -13.46 -2.95
N TYR A 17 -4.64 -14.10 -2.39
CA TYR A 17 -4.89 -14.12 -0.96
C TYR A 17 -3.78 -14.84 -0.20
N PHE A 18 -3.41 -16.05 -0.63
CA PHE A 18 -2.36 -16.83 0.01
C PHE A 18 -1.02 -16.07 0.03
N ASP A 19 -0.64 -15.49 -1.11
CA ASP A 19 0.57 -14.68 -1.23
C ASP A 19 0.51 -13.42 -0.37
N SER A 20 -0.64 -12.74 -0.33
CA SER A 20 -0.82 -11.58 0.53
C SER A 20 -0.72 -11.93 2.01
N TYR A 21 -1.29 -13.07 2.41
CA TYR A 21 -1.30 -13.52 3.81
C TYR A 21 0.11 -13.84 4.33
N ARG A 22 0.95 -14.49 3.51
CA ARG A 22 2.32 -14.85 3.90
C ARG A 22 3.35 -13.74 3.66
N THR A 23 2.94 -12.62 3.08
CA THR A 23 3.86 -11.49 2.82
C THR A 23 3.96 -10.61 4.06
N GLU A 24 5.14 -10.60 4.70
CA GLU A 24 5.40 -9.80 5.90
C GLU A 24 5.19 -8.29 5.68
N ARG A 25 5.54 -7.78 4.49
CA ARG A 25 5.45 -6.37 4.12
C ARG A 25 4.67 -6.18 2.82
N LEU A 26 3.39 -5.81 2.96
CA LEU A 26 2.54 -5.46 1.83
C LEU A 26 2.75 -3.99 1.39
N PRO A 27 2.44 -3.64 0.13
CA PRO A 27 2.55 -2.28 -0.40
C PRO A 27 1.51 -1.29 0.18
N ALA A 28 0.80 -1.66 1.25
CA ALA A 28 -0.17 -0.81 1.93
C ALA A 28 0.44 0.46 2.55
N ASN A 29 1.77 0.51 2.71
CA ASN A 29 2.49 1.73 3.10
C ASN A 29 2.30 2.87 2.09
N LEU A 30 2.27 2.58 0.78
CA LEU A 30 2.00 3.60 -0.25
C LEU A 30 0.57 4.13 -0.15
N LEU A 31 -0.40 3.24 0.13
CA LEU A 31 -1.79 3.66 0.38
C LEU A 31 -1.87 4.60 1.59
N GLN A 32 -1.15 4.30 2.68
CA GLN A 32 -1.11 5.18 3.84
C GLN A 32 -0.46 6.52 3.51
N ALA A 33 0.63 6.54 2.73
CA ALA A 33 1.24 7.78 2.25
C ALA A 33 0.27 8.62 1.42
N GLN A 34 -0.47 8.00 0.49
CA GLN A 34 -1.49 8.70 -0.31
C GLN A 34 -2.63 9.28 0.54
N ARG A 35 -3.14 8.50 1.51
CA ARG A 35 -4.18 8.96 2.44
C ARG A 35 -3.73 10.14 3.27
N ASP A 36 -2.48 10.12 3.74
CA ASP A 36 -1.89 11.21 4.49
C ASP A 36 -1.64 12.44 3.62
N TYR A 37 -1.16 12.24 2.39
CA TYR A 37 -0.92 13.30 1.41
C TYR A 37 -2.18 14.09 1.08
N PHE A 38 -3.26 13.42 0.69
CA PHE A 38 -4.48 14.11 0.24
C PHE A 38 -5.44 14.49 1.37
N GLY A 39 -5.37 13.81 2.51
CA GLY A 39 -6.41 13.89 3.55
C GLY A 39 -5.90 14.07 4.98
N ALA A 40 -4.58 14.24 5.20
CA ALA A 40 -3.99 14.33 6.53
C ALA A 40 -4.42 13.18 7.49
N HIS A 41 -4.64 11.99 6.92
CA HIS A 41 -5.19 10.84 7.64
C HIS A 41 -4.20 10.17 8.61
N THR A 42 -2.95 10.63 8.67
CA THR A 42 -1.87 10.08 9.50
C THR A 42 -1.49 8.64 9.15
N PHE A 43 -0.36 8.17 9.69
CA PHE A 43 0.11 6.78 9.56
C PHE A 43 0.95 6.35 10.77
N LYS A 44 1.30 5.06 10.79
CA LYS A 44 2.21 4.46 11.78
C LYS A 44 3.56 4.17 11.14
N ARG A 45 4.63 4.29 11.93
CA ARG A 45 5.99 3.97 11.50
C ARG A 45 6.40 2.59 12.02
N VAL A 46 7.39 1.99 11.36
CA VAL A 46 7.93 0.67 11.71
C VAL A 46 9.07 0.75 12.72
N ASP A 47 9.71 1.92 12.83
CA ASP A 47 10.88 2.17 13.67
C ASP A 47 10.54 2.90 14.97
N LYS A 48 9.33 3.46 15.07
CA LYS A 48 8.91 4.26 16.23
C LYS A 48 7.40 4.15 16.48
N GLU A 49 7.05 3.98 17.75
CA GLU A 49 5.66 4.06 18.19
C GLU A 49 5.13 5.50 18.14
N GLY A 50 3.84 5.66 17.83
CA GLY A 50 3.18 6.95 17.73
C GLY A 50 2.24 7.04 16.52
N THR A 51 1.64 8.21 16.31
CA THR A 51 0.85 8.54 15.12
C THR A 51 1.54 9.72 14.44
N PHE A 52 1.75 9.63 13.12
CA PHE A 52 2.57 10.57 12.38
C PHE A 52 1.77 11.15 11.22
N HIS A 53 1.91 12.45 10.99
CA HIS A 53 1.50 13.14 9.77
C HIS A 53 2.77 13.71 9.13
N PHE A 54 2.89 13.63 7.79
CA PHE A 54 3.98 14.25 7.06
C PHE A 54 3.46 15.48 6.30
N ASN A 55 4.19 16.60 6.36
CA ASN A 55 3.86 17.74 5.51
C ASN A 55 4.47 17.54 4.12
N TRP A 56 3.62 17.13 3.18
CA TRP A 56 4.01 16.80 1.82
C TRP A 56 4.24 18.02 0.93
N MET A 57 3.57 19.15 1.22
CA MET A 57 3.59 20.34 0.36
C MET A 57 4.70 21.33 0.72
N GLU A 58 5.16 21.34 1.98
CA GLU A 58 6.29 22.19 2.41
C GLU A 58 7.62 21.77 1.79
N ASN A 59 7.75 20.50 1.37
CA ASN A 59 8.97 19.96 0.77
C ASN A 59 9.00 20.06 -0.76
N ASN A 60 8.15 20.90 -1.36
CA ASN A 60 8.24 21.21 -2.78
C ASN A 60 9.52 22.01 -3.03
N VAL A 61 10.61 21.30 -3.33
CA VAL A 61 11.73 21.87 -4.08
C VAL A 61 11.13 22.39 -5.39
N THR A 62 11.08 23.70 -5.54
CA THR A 62 10.81 24.32 -6.84
C THR A 62 11.85 23.77 -7.81
N VAL A 63 11.39 22.98 -8.77
CA VAL A 63 12.20 22.53 -9.91
C VAL A 63 12.55 23.73 -10.77
#